data_AF-A0A936CWP3-F1
#
_entry.id   AF-A0A936CWP3-F1
#
_cell.length_a   1.000
_cell.length_b   1.000
_cell.length_c   1.000
_cell.angle_alpha   90.00
_cell.angle_beta   90.00
_cell.angle_gamma   90.00
#
_symmetry.space_group_name_H-M   'P 1'
#
loop_
_entity.id
_entity.type
_entity.pdbx_description
1 polymer ?
#
loop_
_entity_poly.entity_id
_entity_poly.type
_entity_poly.pdbx_seq_one_letter_code
_entity_poly.pdbx_strand_id
1 'polypeptide(L)'
;MPATAARLLAQLESQRLEFGPASARRRRQLLAAAGRASFRSAGDLLRFHELLCFSRAYPDNATVLALVERLLRGFARRADLRRFRADLADSGVAGTDIHYRFYATMARWAAARWPDRLRLDWESCDGERLQGVLPLLATWSETPALDELGFEAKEWLERLKGPREADGAFLAERLGRLGLGTIAHEYLYEQLDLWQVLAGGPGGPSRTLARLEASPVHWQAAAPDSRRPDLPAELARPPRAVRRAGPTVGRAVVDLAREAMITRSRDLDAFAWADPRDVLLVDDGDGLRFALVGMVPERRLLFEAVYGYLILRNGVPVGYGVVSALFGSIEVAFNLFESFRGAEAGHLYARLLAGLLRVFEADTFTVYPYQLGGDGNEEGLRTGAWWFYQKLGFRSRDRAILKLMRAELALMKRRPGHRTRPAVLRRLVEGNVYLDRGTPREDIIGRLTLAEAGLKVSTYLARRFGARRDLAGPACAREARLRLGEPAAVPRAAGERLAWERWGPLVLLLPGLDRWTRAQKRALSAVVRAKGGRSEREFVARFDRHPALRTALVRLSRS
;
A
#
# COMPACT_ATOMS: atom_id res chain seq x y z
N MET A 1 25.00 -33.78 24.82
CA MET A 1 24.68 -32.38 25.15
C MET A 1 23.53 -31.91 24.27
N PRO A 2 22.36 -31.55 24.81
CA PRO A 2 21.30 -30.92 24.01
C PRO A 2 21.84 -29.65 23.33
N ALA A 3 21.53 -29.44 22.06
CA ALA A 3 21.96 -28.23 21.35
C ALA A 3 21.36 -26.99 22.03
N THR A 4 22.18 -25.96 22.27
CA THR A 4 21.71 -24.69 22.83
C THR A 4 20.71 -24.01 21.89
N ALA A 5 19.80 -23.19 22.43
CA ALA A 5 18.81 -22.46 21.63
C ALA A 5 19.47 -21.63 20.50
N ALA A 6 20.60 -20.97 20.81
CA ALA A 6 21.39 -20.22 19.84
C ALA A 6 21.94 -21.09 18.70
N ARG A 7 22.42 -22.31 19.00
CA ARG A 7 22.90 -23.25 17.99
C ARG A 7 21.77 -23.75 17.09
N LEU A 8 20.59 -24.03 17.66
CA LEU A 8 19.40 -24.42 16.89
C LEU A 8 18.99 -23.31 15.92
N LEU A 9 19.00 -22.06 16.40
CA LEU A 9 18.66 -20.89 15.61
C LEU A 9 19.63 -20.69 14.43
N ALA A 10 20.94 -20.70 14.69
CA ALA A 10 21.96 -20.56 13.66
C ALA A 10 21.85 -21.65 12.58
N GLN A 11 21.52 -22.89 12.96
CA GLN A 11 21.29 -23.98 12.01
C GLN A 11 20.02 -23.79 11.18
N LEU A 12 18.93 -23.28 11.77
CA LEU A 12 17.72 -22.98 11.02
C LEU A 12 17.94 -21.86 9.99
N GLU A 13 18.73 -20.85 10.34
CA GLU A 13 19.05 -19.73 9.45
C GLU A 13 19.93 -20.16 8.29
N SER A 14 21.00 -20.93 8.56
CA SER A 14 21.91 -21.39 7.50
C SER A 14 21.18 -22.28 6.48
N GLN A 15 20.18 -23.04 6.92
CA GLN A 15 19.40 -23.97 6.09
C GLN A 15 18.07 -23.39 5.59
N ARG A 16 17.84 -22.09 5.78
CA ARG A 16 16.55 -21.43 5.45
C ARG A 16 16.17 -21.59 3.98
N LEU A 17 17.16 -21.56 3.09
CA LEU A 17 16.96 -21.68 1.64
C LEU A 17 17.29 -23.07 1.08
N GLU A 18 17.60 -24.05 1.93
CA GLU A 18 17.86 -25.43 1.52
C GLU A 18 16.56 -26.23 1.52
N PHE A 19 16.19 -26.83 0.38
CA PHE A 19 14.97 -27.61 0.22
C PHE A 19 15.26 -29.02 -0.28
N GLY A 20 14.27 -29.90 -0.13
CA GLY A 20 14.35 -31.32 -0.50
C GLY A 20 14.07 -32.25 0.67
N PRO A 21 13.91 -33.57 0.44
CA PRO A 21 13.44 -34.49 1.48
C PRO A 21 14.33 -34.55 2.73
N ALA A 22 15.66 -34.50 2.56
CA ALA A 22 16.61 -34.49 3.68
C ALA A 22 16.55 -33.17 4.48
N SER A 23 16.58 -32.03 3.78
CA SER A 23 16.46 -30.71 4.39
C SER A 23 15.13 -30.53 5.12
N ALA A 24 14.03 -31.01 4.55
CA ALA A 24 12.71 -30.99 5.18
C ALA A 24 12.68 -31.79 6.50
N ARG A 25 13.27 -32.99 6.52
CA ARG A 25 13.40 -33.80 7.75
C ARG A 25 14.22 -33.07 8.80
N ARG A 26 15.36 -32.50 8.40
CA ARG A 26 16.26 -31.76 9.31
C ARG A 26 15.58 -30.51 9.86
N ARG A 27 14.97 -29.70 9.01
CA ARG A 27 14.21 -28.49 9.38
C ARG A 27 13.10 -28.82 10.37
N ARG A 28 12.33 -29.90 10.13
CA ARG A 28 11.30 -30.35 11.06
C ARG A 28 11.87 -30.67 12.45
N GLN A 29 13.00 -31.38 12.51
CA GLN A 29 13.67 -31.70 13.79
C GLN A 29 14.15 -30.43 14.50
N LEU A 30 14.79 -29.53 13.76
CA LEU A 30 15.29 -28.26 14.31
C LEU A 30 14.17 -27.36 14.81
N LEU A 31 13.09 -27.19 14.04
CA LEU A 31 11.91 -26.42 14.43
C LEU A 31 11.24 -27.02 15.68
N ALA A 32 11.13 -28.35 15.77
CA ALA A 32 10.56 -29.00 16.93
C ALA A 32 11.43 -28.84 18.18
N ALA A 33 12.76 -28.90 18.05
CA ALA A 33 13.70 -28.66 19.14
C ALA A 33 13.67 -27.19 19.58
N ALA A 34 13.76 -26.25 18.63
CA ALA A 34 13.69 -24.82 18.90
C ALA A 34 12.36 -24.40 19.53
N GLY A 35 11.24 -25.02 19.09
CA GLY A 35 9.92 -24.79 19.66
C GLY A 35 9.80 -25.18 21.14
N ARG A 36 10.60 -26.13 21.63
CA ARG A 36 10.67 -26.52 23.05
C ARG A 36 11.74 -25.76 23.85
N ALA A 37 12.72 -25.17 23.18
CA ALA A 37 13.74 -24.37 23.82
C ALA A 37 13.17 -23.03 24.32
N SER A 38 13.77 -22.46 25.36
CA SER A 38 13.54 -21.09 25.81
C SER A 38 14.69 -20.21 25.34
N PHE A 39 14.39 -19.07 24.72
CA PHE A 39 15.40 -18.13 24.24
C PHE A 39 15.81 -17.15 25.36
N ARG A 40 17.08 -16.72 25.35
CA ARG A 40 17.65 -15.85 26.40
C ARG A 40 17.59 -14.36 26.06
N SER A 41 17.18 -14.00 24.85
CA SER A 41 17.06 -12.62 24.39
C SER A 41 15.81 -12.43 23.53
N ALA A 42 15.27 -11.22 23.54
CA ALA A 42 14.18 -10.79 22.64
C ALA A 42 14.58 -10.99 21.17
N GLY A 43 15.81 -10.60 20.81
CA GLY A 43 16.33 -10.71 19.44
C GLY A 43 16.36 -12.15 18.90
N ASP A 44 16.81 -13.12 19.70
CA ASP A 44 16.82 -14.53 19.25
C ASP A 44 15.40 -15.11 19.13
N LEU A 45 14.49 -14.70 20.02
CA LEU A 45 13.08 -15.09 19.95
C LEU A 45 12.41 -14.51 18.69
N LEU A 46 12.70 -13.24 18.37
CA LEU A 46 12.22 -12.60 17.14
C LEU A 46 12.78 -13.31 15.90
N ARG A 47 14.08 -13.61 15.85
CA ARG A 47 14.67 -14.37 14.73
C ARG A 47 14.02 -15.74 14.56
N PHE A 48 13.70 -16.44 15.65
CA PHE A 48 12.95 -17.69 15.58
C PHE A 48 11.53 -17.49 15.00
N HIS A 49 10.83 -16.44 15.43
CA HIS A 49 9.54 -16.05 14.86
C HIS A 49 9.62 -15.79 13.35
N GLU A 50 10.62 -15.03 12.91
CA GLU A 50 10.88 -14.71 11.51
C GLU A 50 11.07 -15.98 10.66
N LEU A 51 11.80 -16.98 11.19
CA LEU A 51 12.00 -18.27 10.52
C LEU A 51 10.72 -19.10 10.41
N LEU A 52 9.83 -19.01 11.40
CA LEU A 52 8.50 -19.63 11.34
C LEU A 52 7.62 -18.95 10.28
N CYS A 53 7.58 -17.61 10.25
CA CYS A 53 6.87 -16.85 9.22
C CYS A 53 7.40 -17.19 7.82
N PHE A 54 8.73 -17.25 7.65
CA PHE A 54 9.37 -17.69 6.40
C PHE A 54 8.94 -19.11 6.02
N SER A 55 9.04 -20.07 6.94
CA SER A 55 8.71 -21.48 6.68
C SER A 55 7.22 -21.70 6.40
N ARG A 56 6.34 -20.78 6.84
CA ARG A 56 4.91 -20.80 6.49
C ARG A 56 4.67 -20.35 5.06
N ALA A 57 5.40 -19.35 4.59
CA ALA A 57 5.34 -18.89 3.20
C ALA A 57 6.01 -19.89 2.23
N TYR A 58 7.12 -20.51 2.66
CA TYR A 58 7.96 -21.42 1.88
C TYR A 58 8.06 -22.81 2.53
N PRO A 59 6.96 -23.57 2.68
CA PRO A 59 6.98 -24.87 3.31
C PRO A 59 7.56 -25.95 2.39
N ASP A 60 8.35 -26.87 2.93
CA ASP A 60 8.85 -28.03 2.17
C ASP A 60 7.76 -29.04 1.85
N ASN A 61 6.85 -29.27 2.80
CA ASN A 61 5.77 -30.24 2.72
C ASN A 61 4.71 -30.01 3.81
N ALA A 62 3.62 -30.78 3.76
CA ALA A 62 2.51 -30.67 4.69
C ALA A 62 2.91 -30.86 6.17
N THR A 63 3.86 -31.75 6.46
CA THR A 63 4.29 -32.01 7.85
C THR A 63 5.07 -30.84 8.44
N VAL A 64 5.94 -30.20 7.64
CA VAL A 64 6.65 -28.99 8.07
C VAL A 64 5.66 -27.85 8.29
N LEU A 65 4.74 -27.62 7.35
CA LEU A 65 3.73 -26.56 7.47
C LEU A 65 2.86 -26.74 8.72
N ALA A 66 2.37 -27.96 8.96
CA ALA A 66 1.55 -28.25 10.15
C ALA A 66 2.29 -27.99 11.47
N LEU A 67 3.59 -28.31 11.53
CA LEU A 67 4.43 -27.99 12.69
C LEU A 67 4.59 -26.48 12.87
N VAL A 68 4.92 -25.76 11.80
CA VAL A 68 5.10 -24.29 11.80
C VAL A 68 3.82 -23.59 12.26
N GLU A 69 2.68 -23.96 11.70
CA GLU A 69 1.39 -23.36 12.06
C GLU A 69 0.98 -23.68 13.49
N ARG A 70 1.33 -24.85 14.02
CA ARG A 70 1.14 -25.17 15.44
C ARG A 70 2.02 -24.28 16.33
N LEU A 71 3.29 -24.09 15.98
CA LEU A 71 4.21 -23.25 16.75
C LEU A 71 3.78 -21.78 16.73
N LEU A 72 3.37 -21.25 15.57
CA LEU A 72 2.87 -19.88 15.43
C LEU A 72 1.58 -19.66 16.25
N ARG A 73 0.62 -20.60 16.21
CA ARG A 73 -0.61 -20.53 17.05
C ARG A 73 -0.32 -20.57 18.56
N GLY A 74 0.81 -21.14 18.95
CA GLY A 74 1.27 -21.20 20.34
C GLY A 74 2.20 -20.05 20.74
N PHE A 75 2.64 -19.21 19.80
CA PHE A 75 3.74 -18.29 20.01
C PHE A 75 3.44 -17.27 21.13
N ALA A 76 2.24 -16.70 21.11
CA ALA A 76 1.73 -15.76 22.12
C ALA A 76 1.73 -16.31 23.57
N ARG A 77 1.76 -17.64 23.73
CA ARG A 77 1.69 -18.32 25.04
C ARG A 77 3.06 -18.69 25.60
N ARG A 78 4.15 -18.48 24.86
CA ARG A 78 5.49 -18.84 25.33
C ARG A 78 5.92 -17.98 26.52
N ALA A 79 6.61 -18.60 27.48
CA ALA A 79 7.08 -17.90 28.68
C ALA A 79 8.15 -16.84 28.36
N ASP A 80 9.05 -17.13 27.42
CA ASP A 80 10.06 -16.18 26.95
C ASP A 80 9.44 -14.98 26.22
N LEU A 81 8.37 -15.18 25.44
CA LEU A 81 7.62 -14.06 24.85
C LEU A 81 6.97 -13.18 25.92
N ARG A 82 6.34 -13.78 26.95
CA ARG A 82 5.76 -13.00 28.06
C ARG A 82 6.83 -12.18 28.78
N ARG A 83 8.02 -12.75 28.95
CA ARG A 83 9.18 -12.07 29.55
C ARG A 83 9.66 -10.90 28.68
N PHE A 84 9.77 -11.08 27.37
CA PHE A 84 10.32 -10.09 26.43
C PHE A 84 9.24 -9.26 25.71
N ARG A 85 8.02 -9.19 26.25
CA ARG A 85 6.89 -8.55 25.55
C ARG A 85 7.16 -7.07 25.25
N ALA A 86 7.70 -6.34 26.22
CA ALA A 86 8.02 -4.91 26.07
C ALA A 86 9.16 -4.70 25.06
N ASP A 87 10.24 -5.49 25.15
CA ASP A 87 11.36 -5.44 24.21
C ASP A 87 10.96 -5.80 22.76
N LEU A 88 9.83 -6.47 22.58
CA LEU A 88 9.27 -6.86 21.30
C LEU A 88 8.05 -6.01 20.89
N ALA A 89 7.79 -4.89 21.57
CA ALA A 89 6.84 -3.90 21.09
C ALA A 89 7.17 -3.52 19.62
N ASP A 90 6.14 -3.25 18.84
CA ASP A 90 6.22 -2.82 17.43
C ASP A 90 6.79 -3.86 16.45
N SER A 91 7.16 -5.05 16.93
CA SER A 91 7.60 -6.17 16.09
C SER A 91 6.46 -6.82 15.31
N GLY A 92 5.20 -6.57 15.71
CA GLY A 92 4.00 -7.21 15.14
C GLY A 92 3.81 -8.68 15.55
N VAL A 93 4.62 -9.19 16.47
CA VAL A 93 4.49 -10.54 17.04
C VAL A 93 3.20 -10.62 17.87
N ALA A 94 2.45 -11.72 17.71
CA ALA A 94 1.20 -11.90 18.42
C ALA A 94 1.38 -11.79 19.94
N GLY A 95 0.67 -10.85 20.55
CA GLY A 95 0.72 -10.60 21.98
C GLY A 95 1.73 -9.54 22.41
N THR A 96 2.33 -8.79 21.48
CA THR A 96 3.10 -7.57 21.76
C THR A 96 2.27 -6.34 21.38
N ASP A 97 2.59 -5.20 21.98
CA ASP A 97 1.90 -3.93 21.73
C ASP A 97 2.41 -3.30 20.43
N ILE A 98 1.60 -2.40 19.85
CA ILE A 98 1.96 -1.61 18.67
C ILE A 98 1.76 -0.13 19.01
N HIS A 99 2.84 0.63 18.98
CA HIS A 99 2.89 2.08 19.14
C HIS A 99 2.97 2.71 17.75
N TYR A 100 1.99 3.53 17.42
CA TYR A 100 1.96 4.19 16.13
C TYR A 100 1.06 5.42 16.14
N ARG A 101 1.41 6.39 15.30
CA ARG A 101 0.53 7.50 14.92
C ARG A 101 -0.47 7.01 13.88
N PHE A 102 -1.50 6.27 14.32
CA PHE A 102 -2.54 5.82 13.41
C PHE A 102 -3.26 7.03 12.79
N TYR A 103 -3.28 7.14 11.47
CA TYR A 103 -4.09 8.12 10.76
C TYR A 103 -5.59 7.87 11.01
N ALA A 104 -6.42 8.88 10.83
CA ALA A 104 -7.82 8.90 11.27
C ALA A 104 -8.61 7.65 10.84
N THR A 105 -8.39 7.22 9.60
CA THR A 105 -9.05 6.05 9.00
C THR A 105 -8.63 4.74 9.67
N MET A 106 -7.34 4.58 9.93
CA MET A 106 -6.79 3.39 10.57
C MET A 106 -7.09 3.36 12.06
N ALA A 107 -7.07 4.51 12.74
CA ALA A 107 -7.50 4.65 14.12
C ALA A 107 -8.96 4.25 14.30
N ARG A 108 -9.86 4.73 13.43
CA ARG A 108 -11.29 4.34 13.44
C ARG A 108 -11.49 2.85 13.15
N TRP A 109 -10.74 2.28 12.21
CA TRP A 109 -10.81 0.85 11.93
C TRP A 109 -10.32 0.01 13.13
N ALA A 110 -9.24 0.44 13.78
CA ALA A 110 -8.73 -0.21 14.99
C ALA A 110 -9.70 -0.08 16.17
N ALA A 111 -10.27 1.11 16.40
CA ALA A 111 -11.26 1.38 17.43
C ALA A 111 -12.51 0.50 17.25
N ALA A 112 -13.02 0.37 16.02
CA ALA A 112 -14.19 -0.47 15.74
C ALA A 112 -13.93 -1.97 15.96
N ARG A 113 -12.68 -2.42 15.87
CA ARG A 113 -12.32 -3.85 15.94
C ARG A 113 -11.79 -4.26 17.32
N TRP A 114 -11.13 -3.33 18.00
CA TRP A 114 -10.51 -3.52 19.32
C TRP A 114 -10.76 -2.30 20.23
N PRO A 115 -12.04 -1.98 20.54
CA PRO A 115 -12.41 -0.76 21.25
C PRO A 115 -11.76 -0.63 22.64
N ASP A 116 -11.52 -1.74 23.32
CA ASP A 116 -10.95 -1.73 24.68
C ASP A 116 -9.40 -1.69 24.69
N ARG A 117 -8.76 -1.63 23.52
CA ARG A 117 -7.30 -1.82 23.36
C ARG A 117 -6.57 -0.68 22.66
N LEU A 118 -7.27 0.22 21.99
CA LEU A 118 -6.66 1.39 21.36
C LEU A 118 -6.60 2.55 22.37
N ARG A 119 -5.40 2.83 22.87
CA ARG A 119 -5.16 3.85 23.91
C ARG A 119 -4.31 4.99 23.38
N LEU A 120 -4.40 6.15 24.02
CA LEU A 120 -3.43 7.22 23.80
C LEU A 120 -2.13 6.92 24.55
N ASP A 121 -1.01 7.19 23.90
CA ASP A 121 0.28 7.27 24.57
C ASP A 121 0.47 8.69 25.10
N TRP A 122 -0.01 8.93 26.33
CA TRP A 122 0.00 10.25 26.95
C TRP A 122 1.40 10.84 27.15
N GLU A 123 2.45 10.01 27.21
CA GLU A 123 3.84 10.49 27.34
C GLU A 123 4.36 11.10 26.02
N SER A 124 3.82 10.62 24.90
CA SER A 124 4.21 11.05 23.55
C SER A 124 3.23 12.05 22.93
N CYS A 125 2.06 12.25 23.52
CA CYS A 125 1.01 13.14 23.03
C CYS A 125 1.15 14.57 23.57
N ASP A 126 0.81 15.55 22.73
CA ASP A 126 0.66 16.95 23.10
C ASP A 126 -0.74 17.20 23.68
N GLY A 127 -0.83 17.32 25.01
CA GLY A 127 -2.09 17.53 25.71
C GLY A 127 -2.79 18.85 25.36
N GLU A 128 -2.03 19.90 24.99
CA GLU A 128 -2.59 21.21 24.65
C GLU A 128 -3.39 21.16 23.35
N ARG A 129 -2.89 20.42 22.34
CA ARG A 129 -3.63 20.19 21.09
C ARG A 129 -4.96 19.50 21.32
N LEU A 130 -4.97 18.51 22.22
CA LEU A 130 -6.19 17.81 22.61
C LEU A 130 -7.14 18.74 23.37
N GLN A 131 -6.62 19.58 24.26
CA GLN A 131 -7.42 20.55 24.99
C GLN A 131 -8.13 21.53 24.04
N GLY A 132 -7.43 21.99 22.99
CA GLY A 132 -7.98 22.88 21.96
C GLY A 132 -9.15 22.31 21.15
N VAL A 133 -9.38 20.99 21.19
CA VAL A 133 -10.51 20.34 20.49
C VAL A 133 -11.58 19.78 21.43
N LEU A 134 -11.43 19.90 22.76
CA LEU A 134 -12.45 19.46 23.73
C LEU A 134 -13.86 20.01 23.43
N PRO A 135 -14.04 21.29 23.01
CA PRO A 135 -15.36 21.80 22.65
C PRO A 135 -16.04 21.06 21.49
N LEU A 136 -15.26 20.39 20.63
CA LEU A 136 -15.80 19.54 19.56
C LEU A 136 -16.25 18.17 20.08
N LEU A 137 -15.60 17.67 21.15
CA LEU A 137 -15.91 16.36 21.72
C LEU A 137 -17.16 16.40 22.58
N ALA A 138 -17.41 17.54 23.22
CA ALA A 138 -18.54 17.77 24.12
C ALA A 138 -19.82 18.22 23.39
N THR A 139 -20.91 18.15 24.11
CA THR A 139 -22.22 18.75 23.84
C THR A 139 -22.29 20.15 24.45
N TRP A 140 -23.22 20.98 23.96
CA TRP A 140 -23.34 22.36 24.43
C TRP A 140 -23.64 22.48 25.93
N SER A 141 -24.35 21.50 26.53
CA SER A 141 -24.64 21.49 27.97
C SER A 141 -23.41 21.29 28.85
N GLU A 142 -22.29 20.84 28.30
CA GLU A 142 -21.05 20.58 29.03
C GLU A 142 -20.10 21.79 29.04
N THR A 143 -20.37 22.83 28.24
CA THR A 143 -19.46 23.99 28.10
C THR A 143 -19.18 24.74 29.40
N PRO A 144 -20.13 24.93 30.36
CA PRO A 144 -19.79 25.62 31.62
C PRO A 144 -18.68 24.89 32.39
N ALA A 145 -18.68 23.55 32.34
CA ALA A 145 -17.63 22.77 32.99
C ALA A 145 -16.30 22.91 32.24
N LEU A 146 -16.30 22.91 30.91
CA LEU A 146 -15.11 23.16 30.10
C LEU A 146 -14.50 24.55 30.32
N ASP A 147 -15.35 25.56 30.56
CA ASP A 147 -14.94 26.95 30.73
C ASP A 147 -14.43 27.25 32.16
N GLU A 148 -15.05 26.66 33.18
CA GLU A 148 -14.78 26.98 34.59
C GLU A 148 -13.81 26.01 35.28
N LEU A 149 -13.75 24.74 34.83
CA LEU A 149 -12.91 23.72 35.48
C LEU A 149 -11.57 23.57 34.74
N GLY A 150 -10.48 23.87 35.44
CA GLY A 150 -9.11 23.74 34.94
C GLY A 150 -8.56 22.31 34.90
N PHE A 151 -9.32 21.35 34.39
CA PHE A 151 -8.84 19.98 34.19
C PHE A 151 -7.93 19.87 32.97
N GLU A 152 -6.93 18.98 33.06
CA GLU A 152 -6.08 18.63 31.93
C GLU A 152 -6.82 17.79 30.89
N ALA A 153 -6.34 17.76 29.65
CA ALA A 153 -6.97 17.01 28.55
C ALA A 153 -7.23 15.52 28.89
N LYS A 154 -6.30 14.89 29.61
CA LYS A 154 -6.44 13.50 30.07
C LYS A 154 -7.60 13.33 31.05
N GLU A 155 -7.73 14.25 32.00
CA GLU A 155 -8.79 14.21 33.01
C GLU A 155 -10.17 14.46 32.38
N TRP A 156 -10.22 15.33 31.37
CA TRP A 156 -11.42 15.52 30.55
C TRP A 156 -11.80 14.27 29.78
N LEU A 157 -10.86 13.64 29.05
CA LEU A 157 -11.16 12.43 28.30
C LEU A 157 -11.63 11.29 29.21
N GLU A 158 -11.05 11.12 30.40
CA GLU A 158 -11.51 10.12 31.38
C GLU A 158 -12.95 10.36 31.85
N ARG A 159 -13.41 11.62 31.89
CA ARG A 159 -14.80 11.97 32.25
C ARG A 159 -15.77 11.83 31.09
N LEU A 160 -15.31 12.10 29.86
CA LEU A 160 -16.13 12.06 28.65
C LEU A 160 -16.34 10.64 28.12
N LYS A 161 -15.33 9.77 28.22
CA LYS A 161 -15.42 8.40 27.68
C LYS A 161 -16.24 7.47 28.58
N GLY A 162 -16.74 6.38 27.99
CA GLY A 162 -17.35 5.31 28.78
C GLY A 162 -16.35 4.64 29.74
N PRO A 163 -16.79 4.11 30.91
CA PRO A 163 -15.88 3.55 31.91
C PRO A 163 -15.10 2.30 31.46
N ARG A 164 -15.54 1.64 30.37
CA ARG A 164 -14.85 0.49 29.76
C ARG A 164 -14.20 0.82 28.43
N GLU A 165 -14.38 2.04 27.95
CA GLU A 165 -13.86 2.49 26.67
C GLU A 165 -12.40 2.91 26.83
N ALA A 166 -11.56 2.58 25.84
CA ALA A 166 -10.22 3.10 25.77
C ALA A 166 -10.25 4.53 25.20
N ASP A 167 -9.43 5.43 25.73
CA ASP A 167 -9.37 6.85 25.36
C ASP A 167 -9.07 7.07 23.87
N GLY A 168 -8.15 6.31 23.28
CA GLY A 168 -7.84 6.37 21.85
C GLY A 168 -9.03 5.93 20.98
N ALA A 169 -9.75 4.88 21.39
CA ALA A 169 -10.96 4.42 20.70
C ALA A 169 -12.08 5.46 20.79
N PHE A 170 -12.35 5.98 21.98
CA PHE A 170 -13.32 7.06 22.21
C PHE A 170 -13.04 8.25 21.30
N LEU A 171 -11.80 8.73 21.28
CA LEU A 171 -11.43 9.90 20.51
C LEU A 171 -11.58 9.68 19.00
N ALA A 172 -11.12 8.53 18.49
CA ALA A 172 -11.26 8.17 17.08
C ALA A 172 -12.73 8.07 16.65
N GLU A 173 -13.58 7.50 17.51
CA GLU A 173 -15.01 7.38 17.24
C GLU A 173 -15.73 8.73 17.35
N ARG A 174 -15.47 9.50 18.41
CA ARG A 174 -16.13 10.78 18.68
C ARG A 174 -15.83 11.81 17.60
N LEU A 175 -14.56 11.97 17.22
CA LEU A 175 -14.16 12.82 16.09
C LEU A 175 -14.83 12.36 14.79
N GLY A 176 -14.91 11.04 14.57
CA GLY A 176 -15.59 10.44 13.42
C GLY A 176 -17.09 10.73 13.34
N ARG A 177 -17.71 11.19 14.43
CA ARG A 177 -19.15 11.49 14.56
C ARG A 177 -19.47 12.99 14.50
N LEU A 178 -18.51 13.88 14.26
CA LEU A 178 -18.72 15.33 14.15
C LEU A 178 -19.52 15.77 12.90
N GLY A 179 -19.81 14.85 11.97
CA GLY A 179 -20.50 15.18 10.72
C GLY A 179 -19.63 15.97 9.73
N LEU A 180 -18.33 16.11 9.99
CA LEU A 180 -17.38 16.72 9.07
C LEU A 180 -17.23 15.86 7.80
N GLY A 181 -17.04 16.53 6.65
CA GLY A 181 -16.65 15.85 5.42
C GLY A 181 -15.34 15.10 5.62
N THR A 182 -15.17 13.95 4.95
CA THR A 182 -14.11 12.99 5.28
C THR A 182 -12.68 13.57 5.20
N ILE A 183 -12.44 14.51 4.29
CA ILE A 183 -11.14 15.21 4.14
C ILE A 183 -10.88 16.19 5.30
N ALA A 184 -11.92 16.85 5.81
CA ALA A 184 -11.81 17.78 6.94
C ALA A 184 -11.77 17.08 8.30
N HIS A 185 -12.24 15.82 8.36
CA HIS A 185 -12.13 14.94 9.52
C HIS A 185 -10.74 14.31 9.66
N GLU A 186 -10.20 13.75 8.57
CA GLU A 186 -8.73 13.75 8.40
C GLU A 186 -8.26 15.22 8.45
N TYR A 187 -7.01 15.64 8.26
CA TYR A 187 -6.63 17.02 8.58
C TYR A 187 -6.84 17.37 10.07
N LEU A 188 -8.08 17.59 10.56
CA LEU A 188 -8.36 17.84 11.98
C LEU A 188 -7.71 16.76 12.85
N TYR A 189 -7.99 15.48 12.57
CA TYR A 189 -7.44 14.38 13.35
C TYR A 189 -5.90 14.33 13.28
N GLU A 190 -5.31 14.50 12.10
CA GLU A 190 -3.87 14.43 11.91
C GLU A 190 -3.11 15.61 12.52
N GLN A 191 -3.73 16.79 12.63
CA GLN A 191 -3.16 17.93 13.35
C GLN A 191 -2.98 17.64 14.85
N LEU A 192 -3.82 16.76 15.42
CA LEU A 192 -3.71 16.37 16.83
C LEU A 192 -2.45 15.55 17.12
N ASP A 193 -1.79 14.98 16.10
CA ASP A 193 -0.55 14.21 16.25
C ASP A 193 -0.60 13.15 17.35
N LEU A 194 -1.62 12.29 17.28
CA LEU A 194 -1.95 11.35 18.35
C LEU A 194 -1.08 10.10 18.28
N TRP A 195 -0.11 10.01 19.19
CA TRP A 195 0.56 8.75 19.51
C TRP A 195 -0.39 7.83 20.25
N GLN A 196 -0.50 6.61 19.75
CA GLN A 196 -1.46 5.63 20.23
C GLN A 196 -0.78 4.28 20.43
N VAL A 197 -1.27 3.54 21.42
CA VAL A 197 -0.90 2.17 21.71
C VAL A 197 -2.09 1.27 21.40
N LEU A 198 -1.91 0.36 20.45
CA LEU A 198 -2.81 -0.77 20.28
C LEU A 198 -2.26 -1.94 21.10
N ALA A 199 -2.81 -2.12 22.30
CA ALA A 199 -2.38 -3.15 23.25
C ALA A 199 -2.45 -4.54 22.60
N GLY A 200 -1.47 -5.40 22.83
CA GLY A 200 -1.36 -6.77 22.35
C GLY A 200 -2.32 -7.73 23.07
N GLY A 201 -2.75 -8.79 22.37
CA GLY A 201 -3.77 -9.68 22.92
C GLY A 201 -4.45 -10.58 21.87
N PRO A 202 -5.22 -11.60 22.31
CA PRO A 202 -5.90 -12.55 21.44
C PRO A 202 -6.77 -11.84 20.39
N GLY A 203 -6.75 -12.34 19.15
CA GLY A 203 -7.52 -11.74 18.03
C GLY A 203 -7.07 -10.33 17.63
N GLY A 204 -5.99 -9.81 18.22
CA GLY A 204 -5.36 -8.56 17.80
C GLY A 204 -4.60 -8.71 16.48
N PRO A 205 -4.24 -7.59 15.84
CA PRO A 205 -3.50 -7.64 14.59
C PRO A 205 -2.11 -8.22 14.85
N SER A 206 -1.71 -9.17 14.02
CA SER A 206 -0.38 -9.75 14.10
C SER A 206 0.05 -10.41 12.80
N ARG A 207 1.33 -10.25 12.49
CA ARG A 207 1.98 -10.98 11.41
C ARG A 207 2.30 -12.45 11.74
N THR A 208 2.14 -12.90 12.99
CA THR A 208 2.33 -14.30 13.40
C THR A 208 1.40 -15.25 12.65
N LEU A 209 0.13 -14.85 12.47
CA LEU A 209 -0.89 -15.67 11.83
C LEU A 209 -1.42 -15.09 10.52
N ALA A 210 -0.85 -13.97 10.04
CA ALA A 210 -1.23 -13.34 8.77
C ALA A 210 -1.15 -14.33 7.59
N ARG A 211 -2.31 -14.66 7.02
CA ARG A 211 -2.47 -15.49 5.83
C ARG A 211 -3.86 -15.25 5.24
N LEU A 212 -3.95 -15.19 3.92
CA LEU A 212 -5.21 -15.32 3.20
C LEU A 212 -5.62 -16.79 3.19
N GLU A 213 -6.64 -17.12 3.97
CA GLU A 213 -7.19 -18.48 4.09
C GLU A 213 -7.64 -19.06 2.73
N ALA A 214 -7.66 -20.39 2.65
CA ALA A 214 -7.97 -21.14 1.43
C ALA A 214 -7.09 -20.81 0.20
N SER A 215 -5.90 -20.26 0.42
CA SER A 215 -4.89 -20.13 -0.64
C SER A 215 -4.26 -21.49 -0.97
N PRO A 216 -4.10 -21.85 -2.26
CA PRO A 216 -3.36 -23.03 -2.67
C PRO A 216 -1.96 -23.03 -2.07
N VAL A 217 -1.52 -24.21 -1.65
CA VAL A 217 -0.19 -24.41 -1.09
C VAL A 217 0.70 -25.06 -2.14
N HIS A 218 1.81 -24.41 -2.41
CA HIS A 218 2.91 -24.94 -3.18
C HIS A 218 4.06 -25.34 -2.25
N TRP A 219 4.51 -26.58 -2.41
CA TRP A 219 5.60 -27.16 -1.66
C TRP A 219 6.93 -26.85 -2.33
N GLN A 220 7.87 -26.32 -1.56
CA GLN A 220 9.19 -25.95 -2.06
C GLN A 220 10.05 -27.20 -2.19
N ALA A 221 10.39 -27.56 -3.43
CA ALA A 221 11.27 -28.68 -3.74
C ALA A 221 12.74 -28.26 -3.92
N ALA A 222 12.98 -27.00 -4.27
CA ALA A 222 14.30 -26.44 -4.52
C ALA A 222 14.39 -25.00 -3.96
N ALA A 223 15.62 -24.48 -3.87
CA ALA A 223 15.85 -23.10 -3.50
C ALA A 223 15.15 -22.14 -4.49
N PRO A 224 14.52 -21.05 -4.00
CA PRO A 224 14.03 -20.00 -4.87
C PRO A 224 15.15 -19.47 -5.77
N ASP A 225 14.85 -19.22 -7.05
CA ASP A 225 15.85 -18.74 -7.99
C ASP A 225 16.26 -17.30 -7.66
N SER A 226 17.48 -17.14 -7.15
CA SER A 226 18.07 -15.85 -6.81
C SER A 226 18.78 -15.19 -7.99
N ARG A 227 18.83 -15.86 -9.16
CA ARG A 227 19.41 -15.28 -10.37
C ARG A 227 18.54 -14.14 -10.86
N ARG A 228 19.18 -13.28 -11.65
CA ARG A 228 18.47 -12.20 -12.35
C ARG A 228 17.49 -12.83 -13.35
N PRO A 229 16.20 -12.49 -13.30
CA PRO A 229 15.25 -12.98 -14.28
C PRO A 229 15.54 -12.40 -15.67
N ASP A 230 15.30 -13.20 -16.70
CA ASP A 230 15.12 -12.70 -18.06
C ASP A 230 13.78 -11.98 -18.12
N LEU A 231 13.80 -10.65 -17.95
CA LEU A 231 12.58 -9.87 -17.83
C LEU A 231 11.71 -9.94 -19.10
N PRO A 232 12.23 -9.78 -20.33
CA PRO A 232 11.45 -10.02 -21.55
C PRO A 232 10.73 -11.37 -21.58
N ALA A 233 11.41 -12.47 -21.25
CA ALA A 233 10.81 -13.80 -21.22
C ALA A 233 9.74 -13.92 -20.13
N GLU A 234 9.99 -13.39 -18.93
CA GLU A 234 9.03 -13.42 -17.83
C GLU A 234 7.77 -12.60 -18.13
N LEU A 235 7.91 -11.41 -18.73
CA LEU A 235 6.78 -10.56 -19.12
C LEU A 235 5.93 -11.18 -20.24
N ALA A 236 6.50 -12.06 -21.06
CA ALA A 236 5.77 -12.80 -22.09
C ALA A 236 4.92 -13.94 -21.51
N ARG A 237 5.21 -14.41 -20.29
CA ARG A 237 4.43 -15.46 -19.62
C ARG A 237 3.27 -14.82 -18.82
N PRO A 238 2.01 -14.92 -19.29
CA PRO A 238 0.88 -14.33 -18.58
C PRO A 238 0.61 -15.05 -17.25
N PRO A 239 -0.01 -14.37 -16.26
CA PRO A 239 -0.48 -15.05 -15.05
C PRO A 239 -1.56 -16.08 -15.41
N ARG A 240 -1.71 -17.13 -14.58
CA ARG A 240 -2.67 -18.22 -14.79
C ARG A 240 -4.12 -17.71 -14.81
N ALA A 241 -4.45 -16.76 -13.94
CA ALA A 241 -5.77 -16.16 -13.92
C ALA A 241 -5.77 -14.75 -13.31
N VAL A 242 -6.72 -13.92 -13.73
CA VAL A 242 -7.08 -12.65 -13.07
C VAL A 242 -8.56 -12.69 -12.76
N ARG A 243 -8.92 -12.67 -11.47
CA ARG A 243 -10.32 -12.79 -11.02
C ARG A 243 -10.66 -11.70 -10.02
N ARG A 244 -11.88 -11.17 -10.10
CA ARG A 244 -12.41 -10.31 -9.04
C ARG A 244 -12.74 -11.17 -7.82
N ALA A 245 -12.36 -10.71 -6.64
CA ALA A 245 -12.73 -11.38 -5.40
C ALA A 245 -14.22 -11.20 -5.11
N GLY A 246 -14.85 -12.25 -4.57
CA GLY A 246 -16.18 -12.14 -3.99
C GLY A 246 -16.17 -11.28 -2.71
N PRO A 247 -17.33 -10.81 -2.22
CA PRO A 247 -17.40 -9.86 -1.10
C PRO A 247 -16.67 -10.30 0.17
N THR A 248 -16.76 -11.58 0.53
CA THR A 248 -16.09 -12.14 1.71
C THR A 248 -14.57 -12.14 1.57
N VAL A 249 -14.07 -12.62 0.42
CA VAL A 249 -12.62 -12.63 0.14
C VAL A 249 -12.08 -11.22 0.01
N GLY A 250 -12.84 -10.31 -0.62
CA GLY A 250 -12.47 -8.90 -0.73
C GLY A 250 -12.27 -8.24 0.63
N ARG A 251 -13.20 -8.43 1.58
CA ARG A 251 -13.04 -7.96 2.97
C ARG A 251 -11.82 -8.58 3.65
N ALA A 252 -11.64 -9.90 3.53
CA ALA A 252 -10.50 -10.59 4.14
C ALA A 252 -9.15 -10.08 3.59
N VAL A 253 -9.07 -9.75 2.30
CA VAL A 253 -7.86 -9.15 1.71
C VAL A 253 -7.63 -7.74 2.25
N VAL A 254 -8.66 -6.91 2.37
CA VAL A 254 -8.55 -5.55 2.92
C VAL A 254 -8.09 -5.58 4.38
N ASP A 255 -8.69 -6.45 5.19
CA ASP A 255 -8.28 -6.64 6.58
C ASP A 255 -6.82 -7.13 6.66
N LEU A 256 -6.44 -8.12 5.85
CA LEU A 256 -5.07 -8.61 5.77
C LEU A 256 -4.07 -7.53 5.35
N ALA A 257 -4.44 -6.66 4.40
CA ALA A 257 -3.60 -5.56 3.93
C ALA A 257 -3.37 -4.51 5.02
N ARG A 258 -4.44 -4.12 5.71
CA ARG A 258 -4.39 -3.22 6.88
C ARG A 258 -3.55 -3.80 8.00
N GLU A 259 -3.82 -5.04 8.41
CA GLU A 259 -3.06 -5.73 9.46
C GLU A 259 -1.57 -5.88 9.08
N ALA A 260 -1.25 -6.17 7.81
CA ALA A 260 0.12 -6.29 7.34
C ALA A 260 0.91 -4.97 7.46
N MET A 261 0.22 -3.82 7.32
CA MET A 261 0.84 -2.49 7.47
C MET A 261 0.99 -2.09 8.94
N ILE A 262 -0.11 -2.14 9.72
CA ILE A 262 -0.09 -1.63 11.10
C ILE A 262 0.84 -2.42 12.01
N THR A 263 1.02 -3.72 11.77
CA THR A 263 1.97 -4.57 12.52
C THR A 263 3.44 -4.24 12.27
N ARG A 264 3.72 -3.20 11.47
CA ARG A 264 5.04 -2.70 11.13
C ARG A 264 5.11 -1.18 11.21
N SER A 265 4.13 -0.55 11.87
CA SER A 265 4.04 0.92 12.00
C SER A 265 4.11 1.61 10.63
N ARG A 266 3.35 1.06 9.66
CA ARG A 266 3.20 1.61 8.31
C ARG A 266 1.73 1.85 8.03
N ASP A 267 1.48 2.75 7.09
CA ASP A 267 0.18 2.97 6.48
C ASP A 267 0.34 3.21 4.97
N LEU A 268 -0.71 2.92 4.20
CA LEU A 268 -0.83 3.24 2.79
C LEU A 268 -2.26 3.69 2.54
N ASP A 269 -2.42 4.88 1.95
CA ASP A 269 -3.74 5.44 1.61
C ASP A 269 -4.63 4.45 0.86
N ALA A 270 -4.05 3.67 -0.06
CA ALA A 270 -4.79 2.69 -0.83
C ALA A 270 -5.40 1.55 0.01
N PHE A 271 -4.79 1.21 1.15
CA PHE A 271 -5.32 0.21 2.09
C PHE A 271 -6.22 0.84 3.16
N ALA A 272 -5.91 2.05 3.62
CA ALA A 272 -6.80 2.81 4.49
C ALA A 272 -8.16 3.01 3.81
N TRP A 273 -8.16 3.44 2.54
CA TRP A 273 -9.34 3.75 1.74
C TRP A 273 -9.80 2.63 0.79
N ALA A 274 -9.38 1.40 1.08
CA ALA A 274 -9.70 0.23 0.28
C ALA A 274 -11.21 -0.02 0.13
N ASP A 275 -11.65 -0.31 -1.10
CA ASP A 275 -12.99 -0.81 -1.38
C ASP A 275 -12.96 -2.35 -1.47
N PRO A 276 -13.56 -3.10 -0.52
CA PRO A 276 -13.57 -4.57 -0.57
C PRO A 276 -14.34 -5.12 -1.78
N ARG A 277 -15.11 -4.29 -2.50
CA ARG A 277 -15.80 -4.66 -3.74
C ARG A 277 -14.90 -4.56 -4.97
N ASP A 278 -13.73 -3.91 -4.84
CA ASP A 278 -12.71 -3.72 -5.88
C ASP A 278 -11.38 -4.40 -5.57
N VAL A 279 -11.46 -5.70 -5.26
CA VAL A 279 -10.27 -6.53 -5.09
C VAL A 279 -10.10 -7.46 -6.30
N LEU A 280 -8.91 -7.48 -6.89
CA LEU A 280 -8.50 -8.38 -7.95
C LEU A 280 -7.43 -9.35 -7.43
N LEU A 281 -7.64 -10.64 -7.64
CA LEU A 281 -6.66 -11.68 -7.39
C LEU A 281 -6.03 -12.11 -8.71
N VAL A 282 -4.72 -11.89 -8.83
CA VAL A 282 -3.89 -12.39 -9.92
C VAL A 282 -3.22 -13.66 -9.42
N ASP A 283 -3.62 -14.81 -9.96
CA ASP A 283 -3.01 -16.11 -9.67
C ASP A 283 -1.90 -16.37 -10.70
N ASP A 284 -0.67 -16.48 -10.22
CA ASP A 284 0.51 -16.71 -11.05
C ASP A 284 1.03 -18.14 -10.94
N GLY A 285 0.36 -18.99 -10.16
CA GLY A 285 0.79 -20.36 -9.91
C GLY A 285 1.79 -20.50 -8.78
N ASP A 286 2.10 -21.76 -8.44
CA ASP A 286 3.17 -22.13 -7.51
C ASP A 286 3.09 -21.38 -6.16
N GLY A 287 1.85 -21.18 -5.70
CA GLY A 287 1.55 -20.48 -4.46
C GLY A 287 1.71 -18.96 -4.52
N LEU A 288 2.11 -18.38 -5.66
CA LEU A 288 2.25 -16.94 -5.87
C LEU A 288 0.93 -16.32 -6.32
N ARG A 289 0.48 -15.30 -5.58
CA ARG A 289 -0.65 -14.46 -5.95
C ARG A 289 -0.37 -13.00 -5.68
N PHE A 290 -0.98 -12.13 -6.47
CA PHE A 290 -1.05 -10.70 -6.19
C PHE A 290 -2.50 -10.32 -5.88
N ALA A 291 -2.73 -9.66 -4.76
CA ALA A 291 -4.02 -9.11 -4.41
C ALA A 291 -3.98 -7.60 -4.61
N LEU A 292 -4.59 -7.10 -5.69
CA LEU A 292 -4.73 -5.67 -5.96
C LEU A 292 -6.02 -5.17 -5.33
N VAL A 293 -5.93 -4.05 -4.63
CA VAL A 293 -6.98 -3.45 -3.80
C VAL A 293 -7.21 -2.04 -4.30
N GLY A 294 -8.36 -1.81 -4.94
CA GLY A 294 -8.78 -0.49 -5.38
C GLY A 294 -9.38 0.32 -4.24
N MET A 295 -9.51 1.62 -4.45
CA MET A 295 -10.05 2.55 -3.45
C MET A 295 -11.53 2.87 -3.68
N VAL A 296 -12.19 3.32 -2.61
CA VAL A 296 -13.54 3.89 -2.67
C VAL A 296 -13.57 5.12 -3.60
N PRO A 297 -14.67 5.38 -4.34
CA PRO A 297 -14.75 6.47 -5.30
C PRO A 297 -14.32 7.86 -4.78
N GLU A 298 -14.58 8.12 -3.51
CA GLU A 298 -14.31 9.38 -2.82
C GLU A 298 -12.82 9.69 -2.75
N ARG A 299 -11.96 8.67 -2.84
CA ARG A 299 -10.51 8.73 -2.60
C ARG A 299 -9.66 8.51 -3.84
N ARG A 300 -10.31 8.30 -4.98
CA ARG A 300 -9.64 8.15 -6.27
C ARG A 300 -9.07 9.49 -6.74
N LEU A 301 -7.84 9.46 -7.22
CA LEU A 301 -7.20 10.59 -7.90
C LEU A 301 -8.00 10.95 -9.17
N LEU A 302 -7.90 12.17 -9.68
CA LEU A 302 -8.71 12.59 -10.84
C LEU A 302 -8.37 11.80 -12.10
N PHE A 303 -7.07 11.64 -12.38
CA PHE A 303 -6.55 11.03 -13.60
C PHE A 303 -6.20 9.56 -13.37
N GLU A 304 -5.06 9.25 -12.75
CA GLU A 304 -4.64 7.86 -12.59
C GLU A 304 -5.57 7.04 -11.70
N ALA A 305 -5.59 5.74 -11.99
CA ALA A 305 -6.15 4.74 -11.10
C ALA A 305 -5.06 4.26 -10.14
N VAL A 306 -5.37 4.18 -8.85
CA VAL A 306 -4.41 3.75 -7.83
C VAL A 306 -4.90 2.47 -7.17
N TYR A 307 -4.05 1.44 -7.15
CA TYR A 307 -4.29 0.20 -6.45
C TYR A 307 -3.16 -0.04 -5.45
N GLY A 308 -3.51 -0.30 -4.19
CA GLY A 308 -2.59 -0.97 -3.27
C GLY A 308 -2.48 -2.44 -3.66
N TYR A 309 -1.37 -3.11 -3.37
CA TYR A 309 -1.30 -4.55 -3.59
C TYR A 309 -0.50 -5.28 -2.52
N LEU A 310 -0.89 -6.54 -2.28
CA LEU A 310 -0.10 -7.52 -1.55
C LEU A 310 0.50 -8.54 -2.50
N ILE A 311 1.73 -8.94 -2.22
CA ILE A 311 2.37 -10.13 -2.80
C ILE A 311 2.17 -11.25 -1.79
N LEU A 312 1.52 -12.33 -2.22
CA LEU A 312 1.16 -13.46 -1.37
C LEU A 312 1.91 -14.71 -1.83
N ARG A 313 2.61 -15.37 -0.90
CA ARG A 313 3.16 -16.72 -1.09
C ARG A 313 2.44 -17.70 -0.19
N ASN A 314 1.75 -18.67 -0.76
CA ASN A 314 0.88 -19.61 -0.05
C ASN A 314 -0.17 -18.90 0.85
N GLY A 315 -0.60 -17.71 0.43
CA GLY A 315 -1.50 -16.82 1.16
C GLY A 315 -0.83 -15.91 2.20
N VAL A 316 0.46 -16.11 2.52
CA VAL A 316 1.19 -15.26 3.48
C VAL A 316 1.62 -13.97 2.77
N PRO A 317 1.35 -12.78 3.34
CA PRO A 317 1.88 -11.52 2.81
C PRO A 317 3.41 -11.49 2.90
N VAL A 318 4.07 -11.52 1.75
CA VAL A 318 5.54 -11.47 1.64
C VAL A 318 6.06 -10.11 1.19
N GLY A 319 5.21 -9.33 0.55
CA GLY A 319 5.52 -8.00 0.07
C GLY A 319 4.26 -7.21 -0.21
N TYR A 320 4.45 -5.96 -0.58
CA TYR A 320 3.37 -5.02 -0.82
C TYR A 320 3.84 -3.87 -1.72
N GLY A 321 2.90 -3.04 -2.14
CA GLY A 321 3.21 -1.83 -2.85
C GLY A 321 1.97 -1.08 -3.30
N VAL A 322 2.21 -0.08 -4.15
CA VAL A 322 1.17 0.70 -4.81
C VAL A 322 1.50 0.74 -6.30
N VAL A 323 0.44 0.73 -7.10
CA VAL A 323 0.52 0.89 -8.54
C VAL A 323 -0.41 2.02 -8.98
N SER A 324 0.09 2.91 -9.83
CA SER A 324 -0.70 3.94 -10.51
C SER A 324 -0.74 3.63 -12.00
N ALA A 325 -1.92 3.67 -12.62
CA ALA A 325 -2.10 3.34 -14.04
C ALA A 325 -2.84 4.45 -14.80
N LEU A 326 -2.27 4.85 -15.94
CA LEU A 326 -2.79 5.87 -16.85
C LEU A 326 -2.09 5.81 -18.21
N PHE A 327 -2.83 5.99 -19.31
CA PHE A 327 -2.30 6.06 -20.69
C PHE A 327 -1.47 4.85 -21.12
N GLY A 328 -1.88 3.64 -20.75
CA GLY A 328 -1.12 2.43 -21.03
C GLY A 328 0.28 2.46 -20.41
N SER A 329 0.46 3.22 -19.33
CA SER A 329 1.69 3.29 -18.54
C SER A 329 1.40 3.10 -17.06
N ILE A 330 2.39 2.60 -16.34
CA ILE A 330 2.24 2.19 -14.96
C ILE A 330 3.42 2.70 -14.12
N GLU A 331 3.14 3.37 -13.01
CA GLU A 331 4.11 3.54 -11.93
C GLU A 331 4.00 2.38 -10.95
N VAL A 332 5.13 1.78 -10.54
CA VAL A 332 5.16 0.66 -9.58
C VAL A 332 6.11 0.95 -8.43
N ALA A 333 5.58 0.94 -7.21
CA ALA A 333 6.35 0.95 -5.96
C ALA A 333 6.40 -0.46 -5.36
N PHE A 334 7.59 -1.05 -5.18
CA PHE A 334 7.76 -2.46 -4.80
C PHE A 334 8.51 -2.64 -3.48
N ASN A 335 7.91 -3.36 -2.54
CA ASN A 335 8.51 -3.64 -1.24
C ASN A 335 8.34 -5.11 -0.84
N LEU A 336 9.39 -5.69 -0.24
CA LEU A 336 9.32 -6.97 0.45
C LEU A 336 9.48 -6.75 1.96
N PHE A 337 8.68 -7.47 2.75
CA PHE A 337 8.88 -7.48 4.19
C PHE A 337 10.22 -8.15 4.52
N GLU A 338 10.88 -7.65 5.57
CA GLU A 338 12.24 -8.04 5.96
C GLU A 338 12.45 -9.55 6.01
N SER A 339 11.49 -10.26 6.59
CA SER A 339 11.42 -11.73 6.70
C SER A 339 11.67 -12.49 5.42
N PHE A 340 11.27 -11.91 4.28
CA PHE A 340 11.27 -12.56 2.98
C PHE A 340 12.29 -11.95 2.02
N ARG A 341 13.09 -10.98 2.49
CA ARG A 341 14.22 -10.45 1.72
C ARG A 341 15.28 -11.55 1.53
N GLY A 342 15.99 -11.46 0.41
CA GLY A 342 17.06 -12.40 0.03
C GLY A 342 16.60 -13.76 -0.54
N ALA A 343 15.29 -13.97 -0.75
CA ALA A 343 14.76 -15.16 -1.40
C ALA A 343 14.68 -14.99 -2.93
N GLU A 344 13.58 -14.42 -3.44
CA GLU A 344 13.28 -14.38 -4.89
C GLU A 344 12.82 -12.98 -5.38
N ALA A 345 13.42 -11.90 -4.85
CA ALA A 345 12.97 -10.53 -5.12
C ALA A 345 12.89 -10.16 -6.61
N GLY A 346 13.91 -10.53 -7.40
CA GLY A 346 13.91 -10.28 -8.84
C GLY A 346 12.78 -11.02 -9.56
N HIS A 347 12.61 -12.31 -9.25
CA HIS A 347 11.52 -13.12 -9.80
C HIS A 347 10.14 -12.58 -9.42
N LEU A 348 9.89 -12.29 -8.13
CA LEU A 348 8.62 -11.72 -7.67
C LEU A 348 8.29 -10.39 -8.35
N TYR A 349 9.29 -9.52 -8.54
CA TYR A 349 9.10 -8.26 -9.25
C TYR A 349 8.75 -8.50 -10.73
N ALA A 350 9.46 -9.40 -11.42
CA ALA A 350 9.16 -9.74 -12.81
C ALA A 350 7.74 -10.31 -12.98
N ARG A 351 7.32 -11.21 -12.08
CA ARG A 351 5.96 -11.76 -12.07
C ARG A 351 4.89 -10.73 -11.74
N LEU A 352 5.17 -9.80 -10.83
CA LEU A 352 4.29 -8.68 -10.55
C LEU A 352 4.08 -7.84 -11.81
N LEU A 353 5.16 -7.45 -12.50
CA LEU A 353 5.06 -6.69 -13.75
C LEU A 353 4.23 -7.44 -14.81
N ALA A 354 4.44 -8.76 -14.98
CA ALA A 354 3.63 -9.58 -15.88
C ALA A 354 2.12 -9.58 -15.51
N GLY A 355 1.82 -9.65 -14.21
CA GLY A 355 0.45 -9.51 -13.69
C GLY A 355 -0.16 -8.14 -14.00
N LEU A 356 0.59 -7.06 -13.75
CA LEU A 356 0.16 -5.69 -14.00
C LEU A 356 -0.09 -5.42 -15.49
N LEU A 357 0.75 -5.94 -16.39
CA LEU A 357 0.52 -5.90 -17.84
C LEU A 357 -0.83 -6.53 -18.20
N ARG A 358 -1.17 -7.68 -17.62
CA ARG A 358 -2.42 -8.36 -17.90
C ARG A 358 -3.65 -7.61 -17.36
N VAL A 359 -3.49 -6.90 -16.25
CA VAL A 359 -4.57 -6.14 -15.58
C VAL A 359 -4.86 -4.84 -16.31
N PHE A 360 -3.83 -4.06 -16.63
CA PHE A 360 -3.95 -2.68 -17.11
C PHE A 360 -3.61 -2.49 -18.60
N GLU A 361 -3.20 -3.53 -19.32
CA GLU A 361 -2.89 -3.47 -20.77
C GLU A 361 -1.81 -2.41 -21.11
N ALA A 362 -0.85 -2.21 -20.21
CA ALA A 362 0.21 -1.22 -20.36
C ALA A 362 1.38 -1.69 -21.24
N ASP A 363 2.16 -0.74 -21.74
CA ASP A 363 3.39 -0.97 -22.52
C ASP A 363 4.65 -0.37 -21.87
N THR A 364 4.48 0.47 -20.84
CA THR A 364 5.57 1.21 -20.20
C THR A 364 5.45 1.16 -18.69
N PHE A 365 6.56 0.86 -18.01
CA PHE A 365 6.67 0.99 -16.56
C PHE A 365 7.58 2.15 -16.17
N THR A 366 7.23 2.83 -15.09
CA THR A 366 7.96 3.95 -14.50
C THR A 366 8.27 3.65 -13.03
N VAL A 367 9.47 4.04 -12.58
CA VAL A 367 9.86 4.01 -11.17
C VAL A 367 10.39 5.40 -10.79
N TYR A 368 9.81 5.99 -9.76
CA TYR A 368 10.11 7.34 -9.29
C TYR A 368 11.33 7.38 -8.35
N PRO A 369 12.04 8.52 -8.27
CA PRO A 369 13.20 8.76 -7.42
C PRO A 369 13.09 8.16 -6.02
N TYR A 370 12.02 8.41 -5.27
CA TYR A 370 11.86 7.86 -3.92
C TYR A 370 12.09 6.34 -3.83
N GLN A 371 11.61 5.54 -4.80
CA GLN A 371 11.82 4.08 -4.82
C GLN A 371 13.26 3.67 -5.16
N LEU A 372 14.04 4.57 -5.76
CA LEU A 372 15.43 4.37 -6.16
C LEU A 372 16.43 4.84 -5.07
N GLY A 373 15.95 5.60 -4.08
CA GLY A 373 16.75 6.27 -3.05
C GLY A 373 16.75 7.81 -3.14
N GLY A 374 15.97 8.40 -4.04
CA GLY A 374 15.74 9.85 -4.09
C GLY A 374 14.86 10.33 -2.93
N ASP A 375 14.64 11.65 -2.88
CA ASP A 375 13.68 12.29 -1.97
C ASP A 375 13.83 11.90 -0.48
N GLY A 376 15.08 11.72 -0.04
CA GLY A 376 15.41 11.39 1.36
C GLY A 376 15.30 9.90 1.72
N ASN A 377 15.02 9.00 0.77
CA ASN A 377 14.99 7.56 1.04
C ASN A 377 16.41 6.95 1.15
N GLU A 378 17.03 7.10 2.32
CA GLU A 378 18.36 6.57 2.62
C GLU A 378 18.42 5.02 2.55
N GLU A 379 17.32 4.30 2.80
CA GLU A 379 17.29 2.83 2.64
C GLU A 379 17.49 2.44 1.16
N GLY A 380 16.80 3.13 0.24
CA GLY A 380 16.95 2.91 -1.20
C GLY A 380 18.38 3.17 -1.69
N LEU A 381 19.01 4.25 -1.21
CA LEU A 381 20.41 4.57 -1.54
C LEU A 381 21.37 3.52 -1.01
N ARG A 382 21.24 3.15 0.27
CA ARG A 382 22.14 2.20 0.93
C ARG A 382 22.08 0.81 0.31
N THR A 383 20.89 0.37 -0.11
CA THR A 383 20.69 -0.92 -0.79
C THR A 383 21.13 -0.91 -2.25
N GLY A 384 21.37 0.28 -2.83
CA GLY A 384 21.67 0.43 -4.25
C GLY A 384 20.49 0.07 -5.14
N ALA A 385 19.27 0.37 -4.70
CA ALA A 385 18.02 0.01 -5.39
C ALA A 385 18.02 0.44 -6.87
N TRP A 386 18.60 1.59 -7.19
CA TRP A 386 18.78 2.05 -8.57
C TRP A 386 19.44 0.98 -9.49
N TRP A 387 20.48 0.31 -9.01
CA TRP A 387 21.17 -0.74 -9.78
C TRP A 387 20.33 -2.01 -9.91
N PHE A 388 19.40 -2.29 -8.99
CA PHE A 388 18.45 -3.39 -9.15
C PHE A 388 17.55 -3.16 -10.37
N TYR A 389 16.92 -1.98 -10.48
CA TYR A 389 16.08 -1.64 -11.64
C TYR A 389 16.90 -1.54 -12.92
N GLN A 390 18.08 -0.93 -12.88
CA GLN A 390 18.96 -0.84 -14.05
C GLN A 390 19.33 -2.23 -14.57
N LYS A 391 19.66 -3.19 -13.69
CA LYS A 391 20.00 -4.56 -14.10
C LYS A 391 18.83 -5.30 -14.76
N LEU A 392 17.60 -4.93 -14.42
CA LEU A 392 16.36 -5.44 -15.01
C LEU A 392 15.96 -4.76 -16.32
N GLY A 393 16.72 -3.76 -16.78
CA GLY A 393 16.50 -3.09 -18.06
C GLY A 393 15.93 -1.68 -17.96
N PHE A 394 15.60 -1.19 -16.76
CA PHE A 394 15.09 0.18 -16.59
C PHE A 394 16.16 1.22 -16.89
N ARG A 395 15.79 2.31 -17.54
CA ARG A 395 16.71 3.39 -17.93
C ARG A 395 16.09 4.76 -17.70
N SER A 396 16.90 5.73 -17.30
CA SER A 396 16.47 7.14 -17.30
C SER A 396 16.36 7.67 -18.73
N ARG A 397 15.47 8.64 -18.94
CA ARG A 397 15.40 9.45 -20.17
C ARG A 397 16.39 10.62 -20.16
N ASP A 398 16.94 10.95 -19.00
CA ASP A 398 17.86 12.07 -18.83
C ASP A 398 19.25 11.70 -19.40
N ARG A 399 19.74 12.53 -20.32
CA ARG A 399 21.04 12.31 -21.00
C ARG A 399 22.23 12.39 -20.04
N ALA A 400 22.18 13.27 -19.04
CA ALA A 400 23.23 13.41 -18.03
C ALA A 400 23.27 12.19 -17.11
N ILE A 401 22.11 11.70 -16.66
CA ILE A 401 22.02 10.47 -15.85
C ILE A 401 22.52 9.26 -16.65
N LEU A 402 22.15 9.13 -17.93
CA LEU A 402 22.64 8.06 -18.79
C LEU A 402 24.16 8.10 -19.00
N LYS A 403 24.74 9.29 -19.17
CA LYS A 403 26.20 9.47 -19.27
C LYS A 403 26.89 9.02 -17.98
N LEU A 404 26.34 9.42 -16.83
CA LEU A 404 26.86 9.04 -15.51
C LEU A 404 26.78 7.52 -15.29
N MET A 405 25.65 6.89 -15.60
CA MET A 405 25.48 5.44 -15.55
C MET A 405 26.54 4.71 -16.38
N ARG A 406 26.77 5.15 -17.63
CA ARG A 406 27.75 4.50 -18.52
C ARG A 406 29.17 4.59 -17.97
N ALA A 407 29.53 5.72 -17.36
CA ALA A 407 30.83 5.88 -16.70
C ALA A 407 30.98 4.91 -15.52
N GLU A 408 29.96 4.79 -14.66
CA GLU A 408 29.97 3.84 -13.54
C GLU A 408 30.04 2.38 -14.01
N LEU A 409 29.30 2.02 -15.06
CA LEU A 409 29.38 0.66 -15.65
C LEU A 409 30.78 0.36 -16.20
N ALA A 410 31.43 1.33 -16.83
CA ALA A 410 32.80 1.17 -17.31
C ALA A 410 33.80 0.96 -16.16
N LEU A 411 33.61 1.65 -15.03
CA LEU A 411 34.41 1.46 -13.81
C LEU A 411 34.18 0.07 -13.21
N MET A 412 32.93 -0.37 -13.09
CA MET A 412 32.59 -1.72 -12.60
C MET A 412 33.21 -2.81 -13.47
N LYS A 413 33.21 -2.63 -14.80
CA LYS A 413 33.85 -3.58 -15.73
C LYS A 413 35.37 -3.65 -15.53
N ARG A 414 36.02 -2.50 -15.28
CA ARG A 414 37.48 -2.43 -15.07
C ARG A 414 37.92 -2.89 -13.68
N ARG A 415 37.05 -2.77 -12.66
CA ARG A 415 37.37 -3.05 -11.25
C ARG A 415 36.26 -3.93 -10.64
N PRO A 416 36.43 -5.27 -10.61
CA PRO A 416 35.42 -6.22 -10.13
C PRO A 416 34.91 -6.09 -8.68
N GLY A 417 35.40 -5.13 -7.89
CA GLY A 417 34.88 -4.79 -6.55
C GLY A 417 34.34 -3.37 -6.41
N HIS A 418 34.30 -2.58 -7.50
CA HIS A 418 33.86 -1.18 -7.44
C HIS A 418 32.39 -1.09 -7.01
N ARG A 419 32.13 -0.29 -5.97
CA ARG A 419 30.78 0.13 -5.59
C ARG A 419 30.62 1.62 -5.87
N THR A 420 29.50 1.96 -6.50
CA THR A 420 29.14 3.37 -6.75
C THR A 420 29.05 4.10 -5.42
N ARG A 421 29.76 5.22 -5.32
CA ARG A 421 29.79 6.05 -4.11
C ARG A 421 28.41 6.67 -3.86
N PRO A 422 28.00 6.89 -2.59
CA PRO A 422 26.70 7.47 -2.27
C PRO A 422 26.41 8.80 -2.99
N ALA A 423 27.40 9.68 -3.11
CA ALA A 423 27.26 10.95 -3.84
C ALA A 423 26.91 10.77 -5.33
N VAL A 424 27.42 9.70 -5.97
CA VAL A 424 27.09 9.38 -7.36
C VAL A 424 25.71 8.73 -7.46
N LEU A 425 25.36 7.86 -6.49
CA LEU A 425 24.00 7.29 -6.42
C LEU A 425 22.94 8.38 -6.28
N ARG A 426 23.15 9.40 -5.43
CA ARG A 426 22.24 10.54 -5.28
C ARG A 426 21.93 11.22 -6.61
N ARG A 427 22.93 11.38 -7.47
CA ARG A 427 22.75 11.94 -8.82
C ARG A 427 22.06 10.98 -9.79
N LEU A 428 22.26 9.68 -9.64
CA LEU A 428 21.59 8.68 -10.48
C LEU A 428 20.09 8.59 -10.17
N VAL A 429 19.70 8.79 -8.91
CA VAL A 429 18.31 8.68 -8.45
C VAL A 429 17.48 9.95 -8.69
N GLU A 430 18.08 11.06 -9.13
CA GLU A 430 17.38 12.34 -9.41
C GLU A 430 16.28 12.21 -10.48
N GLY A 431 16.41 11.24 -11.39
CA GLY A 431 15.45 11.04 -12.48
C GLY A 431 14.69 9.72 -12.39
N ASN A 432 13.44 9.75 -12.86
CA ASN A 432 12.65 8.55 -13.12
C ASN A 432 13.41 7.57 -14.03
N VAL A 433 13.19 6.28 -13.83
CA VAL A 433 13.63 5.23 -14.75
C VAL A 433 12.43 4.51 -15.36
N TYR A 434 12.58 4.09 -16.61
CA TYR A 434 11.51 3.56 -17.44
C TYR A 434 11.89 2.23 -18.05
N LEU A 435 10.91 1.35 -18.21
CA LEU A 435 11.00 0.13 -19.00
C LEU A 435 9.91 0.17 -20.07
N ASP A 436 10.33 0.40 -21.32
CA ASP A 436 9.45 0.37 -22.49
C ASP A 436 9.44 -1.01 -23.13
N ARG A 437 8.25 -1.50 -23.48
CA ARG A 437 8.11 -2.73 -24.28
C ARG A 437 7.97 -2.47 -25.79
N GLY A 438 7.89 -1.20 -26.18
CA GLY A 438 7.78 -0.76 -27.56
C GLY A 438 8.52 0.56 -27.77
N THR A 439 8.09 1.32 -28.77
CA THR A 439 8.65 2.65 -29.02
C THR A 439 8.41 3.55 -27.80
N PRO A 440 9.46 4.20 -27.26
CA PRO A 440 9.33 5.19 -26.20
C PRO A 440 8.26 6.24 -26.49
N ARG A 441 7.39 6.48 -25.51
CA ARG A 441 6.32 7.49 -25.58
C ARG A 441 6.54 8.61 -24.57
N GLU A 442 6.01 9.79 -24.89
CA GLU A 442 6.09 10.99 -24.05
C GLU A 442 4.81 11.22 -23.22
N ASP A 443 3.70 10.60 -23.62
CA ASP A 443 2.40 10.73 -22.98
C ASP A 443 2.15 9.58 -21.98
N ILE A 444 3.08 9.45 -21.03
CA ILE A 444 3.13 8.43 -19.97
C ILE A 444 3.26 9.06 -18.57
N ILE A 445 2.94 8.28 -17.53
CA ILE A 445 3.19 8.65 -16.13
C ILE A 445 4.68 8.93 -15.93
N GLY A 446 4.98 10.02 -15.22
CA GLY A 446 6.34 10.52 -14.97
C GLY A 446 6.89 11.46 -16.06
N ARG A 447 6.19 11.58 -17.19
CA ARG A 447 6.52 12.54 -18.27
C ARG A 447 5.41 13.58 -18.47
N LEU A 448 4.16 13.21 -18.23
CA LEU A 448 3.02 14.12 -18.30
C LEU A 448 2.97 15.09 -17.13
N THR A 449 2.85 16.37 -17.44
CA THR A 449 2.66 17.46 -16.48
C THR A 449 1.18 17.69 -16.17
N LEU A 450 0.53 16.68 -15.57
CA LEU A 450 -0.90 16.75 -15.24
C LEU A 450 -1.26 17.90 -14.28
N ALA A 451 -0.27 18.40 -13.52
CA ALA A 451 -0.41 19.59 -12.67
C ALA A 451 -0.90 20.82 -13.46
N GLU A 452 -0.44 21.01 -14.71
CA GLU A 452 -0.87 22.14 -15.55
C GLU A 452 -2.36 22.07 -15.91
N ALA A 453 -2.89 20.87 -16.14
CA ALA A 453 -4.32 20.68 -16.35
C ALA A 453 -5.12 21.06 -15.08
N GLY A 454 -4.61 20.70 -13.90
CA GLY A 454 -5.20 21.09 -12.61
C GLY A 454 -5.17 22.60 -12.37
N LEU A 455 -4.09 23.28 -12.76
CA LEU A 455 -3.99 24.73 -12.68
C LEU A 455 -5.00 25.42 -13.59
N LYS A 456 -5.16 24.95 -14.83
CA LYS A 456 -6.17 25.48 -15.77
C LYS A 456 -7.59 25.29 -15.26
N VAL A 457 -7.90 24.14 -14.63
CA VAL A 457 -9.17 23.95 -13.91
C VAL A 457 -9.32 24.98 -12.79
N SER A 458 -8.26 25.23 -12.01
CA SER A 458 -8.29 26.20 -10.91
C SER A 458 -8.57 27.63 -11.40
N THR A 459 -7.92 28.07 -12.48
CA THR A 459 -8.17 29.36 -13.12
C THR A 459 -9.60 29.48 -13.63
N TYR A 460 -10.11 28.43 -14.29
CA TYR A 460 -11.48 28.38 -14.78
C TYR A 460 -12.51 28.52 -13.65
N LEU A 461 -12.31 27.76 -12.57
CA LEU A 461 -13.20 27.79 -11.40
C LEU A 461 -13.14 29.12 -10.65
N ALA A 462 -11.94 29.70 -10.50
CA ALA A 462 -11.78 31.00 -9.87
C ALA A 462 -12.55 32.09 -10.59
N ARG A 463 -12.45 32.16 -11.92
CA ARG A 463 -13.15 33.16 -12.75
C ARG A 463 -14.67 33.04 -12.68
N ARG A 464 -15.20 31.81 -12.61
CA ARG A 464 -16.64 31.57 -12.69
C ARG A 464 -17.35 31.55 -11.33
N PHE A 465 -16.68 31.08 -10.28
CA PHE A 465 -17.33 30.81 -9.00
C PHE A 465 -16.74 31.59 -7.83
N GLY A 466 -15.49 32.07 -7.92
CA GLY A 466 -14.82 32.79 -6.84
C GLY A 466 -14.81 31.95 -5.55
N ALA A 467 -15.28 32.53 -4.44
CA ALA A 467 -15.43 31.85 -3.14
C ALA A 467 -16.55 30.79 -3.11
N ARG A 468 -17.54 30.85 -4.01
CA ARG A 468 -18.67 29.92 -4.08
C ARG A 468 -18.30 28.62 -4.82
N ARG A 469 -17.15 28.04 -4.50
CA ARG A 469 -16.58 26.87 -5.19
C ARG A 469 -17.39 25.60 -4.96
N ASP A 470 -18.11 25.52 -3.85
CA ASP A 470 -19.07 24.47 -3.54
C ASP A 470 -20.14 24.30 -4.64
N LEU A 471 -20.53 25.40 -5.30
CA LEU A 471 -21.50 25.37 -6.41
C LEU A 471 -20.89 24.85 -7.74
N ALA A 472 -19.56 24.80 -7.85
CA ALA A 472 -18.88 24.53 -9.10
C ALA A 472 -19.08 23.11 -9.61
N GLY A 473 -18.97 22.12 -8.73
CA GLY A 473 -19.09 20.70 -9.07
C GLY A 473 -20.44 20.39 -9.73
N PRO A 474 -21.58 20.63 -9.04
CA PRO A 474 -22.90 20.39 -9.59
C PRO A 474 -23.20 21.19 -10.87
N ALA A 475 -22.79 22.46 -10.93
CA ALA A 475 -23.01 23.30 -12.10
C ALA A 475 -22.23 22.80 -13.33
N CYS A 476 -20.94 22.51 -13.16
CA CYS A 476 -20.09 22.02 -14.24
C CYS A 476 -20.48 20.60 -14.67
N ALA A 477 -20.88 19.74 -13.74
CA ALA A 477 -21.39 18.40 -14.05
C ALA A 477 -22.61 18.45 -14.97
N ARG A 478 -23.59 19.31 -14.66
CA ARG A 478 -24.80 19.49 -15.47
C ARG A 478 -24.46 19.97 -16.88
N GLU A 479 -23.61 21.00 -16.99
CA GLU A 479 -23.20 21.57 -18.28
C GLU A 479 -22.39 20.57 -19.11
N ALA A 480 -21.41 19.89 -18.49
CA ALA A 480 -20.59 18.88 -19.16
C ALA A 480 -21.46 17.75 -19.74
N ARG A 481 -22.45 17.27 -18.97
CA ARG A 481 -23.40 16.26 -19.44
C ARG A 481 -24.18 16.75 -20.67
N LEU A 482 -24.70 17.97 -20.63
CA LEU A 482 -25.42 18.55 -21.77
C LEU A 482 -24.52 18.63 -23.02
N ARG A 483 -23.28 19.11 -22.89
CA ARG A 483 -22.32 19.18 -24.01
C ARG A 483 -21.95 17.82 -24.59
N LEU A 484 -21.98 16.77 -23.76
CA LEU A 484 -21.74 15.39 -24.16
C LEU A 484 -22.99 14.67 -24.70
N GLY A 485 -24.15 15.34 -24.72
CA GLY A 485 -25.40 14.77 -25.23
C GLY A 485 -26.01 13.71 -24.29
N GLU A 486 -25.79 13.83 -22.98
CA GLU A 486 -26.34 12.97 -21.96
C GLU A 486 -27.76 13.42 -21.55
N PRO A 487 -28.76 12.51 -21.48
CA PRO A 487 -30.11 12.86 -21.05
C PRO A 487 -30.18 13.46 -19.64
N ALA A 488 -31.20 14.28 -19.40
CA ALA A 488 -31.40 15.02 -18.15
C ALA A 488 -31.86 14.17 -16.95
N ALA A 489 -32.16 12.87 -17.08
CA ALA A 489 -32.77 12.06 -16.02
C ALA A 489 -31.95 10.85 -15.49
N VAL A 490 -32.28 10.51 -14.23
CA VAL A 490 -32.12 9.28 -13.39
C VAL A 490 -30.98 9.25 -12.34
N PRO A 491 -31.28 8.87 -11.08
CA PRO A 491 -30.32 8.72 -9.98
C PRO A 491 -29.18 7.78 -10.34
N ARG A 492 -27.98 8.35 -10.41
CA ARG A 492 -26.73 7.60 -10.55
C ARG A 492 -26.24 7.18 -9.18
N ALA A 493 -25.53 6.06 -9.08
CA ALA A 493 -24.85 5.69 -7.84
C ALA A 493 -24.02 6.87 -7.30
N ALA A 494 -23.86 6.99 -5.98
CA ALA A 494 -23.19 8.14 -5.36
C ALA A 494 -21.79 8.42 -5.97
N GLY A 495 -21.02 7.36 -6.24
CA GLY A 495 -19.71 7.46 -6.89
C GLY A 495 -19.76 8.05 -8.30
N GLU A 496 -20.75 7.70 -9.12
CA GLU A 496 -20.90 8.29 -10.46
C GLU A 496 -21.24 9.78 -10.38
N ARG A 497 -22.12 10.19 -9.46
CA ARG A 497 -22.43 11.61 -9.26
C ARG A 497 -21.17 12.39 -8.90
N LEU A 498 -20.42 11.89 -7.93
CA LEU A 498 -19.15 12.47 -7.52
C LEU A 498 -18.14 12.54 -8.67
N ALA A 499 -18.04 11.50 -9.49
CA ALA A 499 -17.17 11.50 -10.65
C ALA A 499 -17.54 12.61 -11.65
N TRP A 500 -18.83 12.82 -11.93
CA TRP A 500 -19.29 13.91 -12.79
C TRP A 500 -19.02 15.30 -12.20
N GLU A 501 -19.18 15.47 -10.90
CA GLU A 501 -18.86 16.73 -10.22
C GLU A 501 -17.36 17.04 -10.29
N ARG A 502 -16.49 16.03 -10.10
CA ARG A 502 -15.04 16.19 -10.17
C ARG A 502 -14.52 16.37 -11.60
N TRP A 503 -15.08 15.64 -12.57
CA TRP A 503 -14.66 15.71 -13.98
C TRP A 503 -15.31 16.86 -14.75
N GLY A 504 -16.47 17.35 -14.32
CA GLY A 504 -17.23 18.39 -15.02
C GLY A 504 -16.37 19.59 -15.44
N PRO A 505 -15.62 20.23 -14.52
CA PRO A 505 -14.75 21.35 -14.86
C PRO A 505 -13.69 21.00 -15.92
N LEU A 506 -13.08 19.82 -15.81
CA LEU A 506 -12.10 19.34 -16.78
C LEU A 506 -12.72 19.10 -18.16
N VAL A 507 -13.89 18.46 -18.22
CA VAL A 507 -14.61 18.21 -19.49
C VAL A 507 -14.90 19.52 -20.21
N LEU A 508 -15.33 20.56 -19.50
CA LEU A 508 -15.63 21.87 -20.08
C LEU A 508 -14.38 22.59 -20.64
N LEU A 509 -13.19 22.17 -20.22
CA LEU A 509 -11.90 22.72 -20.68
C LEU A 509 -11.25 21.89 -21.78
N LEU A 510 -11.80 20.72 -22.15
CA LEU A 510 -11.17 19.86 -23.16
C LEU A 510 -11.14 20.56 -24.54
N PRO A 511 -9.95 20.79 -25.12
CA PRO A 511 -9.84 21.50 -26.39
C PRO A 511 -10.58 20.80 -27.53
N GLY A 512 -11.40 21.56 -28.25
CA GLY A 512 -12.11 21.08 -29.43
C GLY A 512 -13.27 20.12 -29.16
N LEU A 513 -13.74 20.01 -27.92
CA LEU A 513 -14.84 19.11 -27.53
C LEU A 513 -16.09 19.26 -28.41
N ASP A 514 -16.43 20.47 -28.84
CA ASP A 514 -17.61 20.73 -29.67
C ASP A 514 -17.53 20.06 -31.04
N ARG A 515 -16.31 19.87 -31.57
CA ARG A 515 -16.03 19.20 -32.85
C ARG A 515 -15.98 17.67 -32.73
N TRP A 516 -16.05 17.11 -31.52
CA TRP A 516 -16.01 15.67 -31.33
C TRP A 516 -17.29 15.02 -31.84
N THR A 517 -17.14 13.85 -32.45
CA THR A 517 -18.26 13.01 -32.90
C THR A 517 -19.12 12.57 -31.72
N ARG A 518 -20.38 12.21 -32.00
CA ARG A 518 -21.30 11.65 -30.98
C ARG A 518 -20.72 10.41 -30.31
N ALA A 519 -19.99 9.58 -31.04
CA ALA A 519 -19.33 8.39 -30.51
C ALA A 519 -18.22 8.76 -29.51
N GLN A 520 -17.35 9.73 -29.85
CA GLN A 520 -16.30 10.21 -28.95
C GLN A 520 -16.86 10.84 -27.67
N LYS A 521 -17.95 11.63 -27.78
CA LYS A 521 -18.63 12.22 -26.61
C LYS A 521 -19.25 11.15 -25.71
N ARG A 522 -19.94 10.16 -26.28
CA ARG A 522 -20.47 9.00 -25.52
C ARG A 522 -19.37 8.19 -24.84
N ALA A 523 -18.24 7.97 -25.52
CA ALA A 523 -17.09 7.27 -24.94
C ALA A 523 -16.51 8.04 -23.74
N LEU A 524 -16.43 9.38 -23.82
CA LEU A 524 -16.01 10.21 -22.68
C LEU A 524 -16.98 10.12 -21.51
N SER A 525 -18.30 10.13 -21.75
CA SER A 525 -19.27 9.88 -20.68
C SER A 525 -19.05 8.53 -19.99
N ALA A 526 -18.73 7.48 -20.77
CA ALA A 526 -18.43 6.15 -20.21
C ALA A 526 -17.13 6.11 -19.40
N VAL A 527 -16.12 6.92 -19.75
CA VAL A 527 -14.90 7.14 -18.95
C VAL A 527 -15.25 7.76 -17.60
N VAL A 528 -15.99 8.87 -17.59
CA VAL A 528 -16.35 9.58 -16.35
C VAL A 528 -17.19 8.68 -15.43
N ARG A 529 -18.16 7.95 -15.99
CA ARG A 529 -18.97 6.98 -15.21
C ARG A 529 -18.10 5.86 -14.62
N ALA A 530 -17.16 5.31 -15.40
CA ALA A 530 -16.25 4.28 -14.92
C ALA A 530 -15.42 4.74 -13.72
N LYS A 531 -15.00 6.02 -13.70
CA LYS A 531 -14.23 6.59 -12.57
C LYS A 531 -15.01 6.54 -11.26
N GLY A 532 -16.33 6.73 -11.31
CA GLY A 532 -17.24 6.60 -10.16
C GLY A 532 -17.82 5.20 -9.95
N GLY A 533 -17.51 4.27 -10.86
CA GLY A 533 -18.04 2.92 -10.86
C GLY A 533 -17.35 2.02 -9.84
N ARG A 534 -17.62 0.71 -9.94
CA ARG A 534 -17.08 -0.27 -8.99
C ARG A 534 -15.56 -0.42 -9.06
N SER A 535 -14.93 -0.17 -10.21
CA SER A 535 -13.52 -0.51 -10.44
C SER A 535 -12.83 0.48 -11.37
N GLU A 536 -11.66 0.97 -10.95
CA GLU A 536 -10.87 1.87 -11.79
C GLU A 536 -10.16 1.15 -12.95
N ARG A 537 -10.06 -0.19 -12.92
CA ARG A 537 -9.58 -0.96 -14.07
C ARG A 537 -10.41 -0.69 -15.33
N GLU A 538 -11.73 -0.58 -15.18
CA GLU A 538 -12.63 -0.25 -16.29
C GLU A 538 -12.44 1.20 -16.77
N PHE A 539 -12.15 2.11 -15.83
CA PHE A 539 -11.80 3.48 -16.15
C PHE A 539 -10.52 3.55 -16.99
N VAL A 540 -9.44 2.90 -16.57
CA VAL A 540 -8.16 2.85 -17.32
C VAL A 540 -8.38 2.29 -18.72
N ALA A 541 -9.05 1.14 -18.84
CA ALA A 541 -9.29 0.52 -20.14
C ALA A 541 -10.12 1.41 -21.10
N ARG A 542 -11.11 2.15 -20.60
CA ARG A 542 -11.89 3.09 -21.42
C ARG A 542 -11.11 4.36 -21.76
N PHE A 543 -10.35 4.87 -20.79
CA PHE A 543 -9.56 6.08 -20.94
C PHE A 543 -8.45 5.88 -21.99
N ASP A 544 -7.74 4.76 -21.92
CA ASP A 544 -6.65 4.42 -22.84
C ASP A 544 -7.14 4.18 -24.28
N ARG A 545 -8.40 3.72 -24.44
CA ARG A 545 -9.06 3.54 -25.74
C ARG A 545 -9.70 4.81 -26.29
N HIS A 546 -9.45 5.99 -25.71
CA HIS A 546 -10.02 7.27 -26.15
C HIS A 546 -8.94 8.23 -26.72
N PRO A 547 -8.61 8.15 -28.03
CA PRO A 547 -7.54 8.94 -28.63
C PRO A 547 -7.76 10.46 -28.59
N ALA A 548 -9.02 10.90 -28.71
CA ALA A 548 -9.34 12.33 -28.70
C ALA A 548 -9.18 12.92 -27.29
N LEU A 549 -9.58 12.18 -26.26
CA LEU A 549 -9.33 12.56 -24.86
C LEU A 549 -7.84 12.60 -24.56
N ARG A 550 -7.08 11.59 -25.00
CA ARG A 550 -5.61 11.57 -24.86
C ARG A 550 -4.97 12.80 -25.46
N THR A 551 -5.29 13.11 -26.71
CA THR A 551 -4.76 14.29 -27.41
C THR A 551 -5.14 15.59 -26.71
N ALA A 552 -6.40 15.71 -26.28
CA ALA A 552 -6.91 16.90 -25.60
C ALA A 552 -6.22 17.12 -24.25
N LEU A 553 -6.02 16.06 -23.46
CA LEU A 553 -5.33 16.13 -22.17
C LEU A 553 -3.84 16.42 -22.31
N VAL A 554 -3.15 15.83 -23.29
CA VAL A 554 -1.75 16.17 -23.60
C VAL A 554 -1.63 17.65 -23.93
N ARG A 555 -2.53 18.21 -24.75
CA ARG A 555 -2.54 19.64 -25.07
C ARG A 555 -2.85 20.49 -23.84
N LEU A 556 -3.80 20.07 -23.01
CA LEU A 556 -4.17 20.79 -21.79
C LEU A 556 -3.04 20.78 -20.76
N SER A 557 -2.24 19.71 -20.72
CA SER A 557 -1.14 19.53 -19.76
C SER A 557 0.16 20.22 -20.18
N ARG A 558 0.23 20.81 -21.39
CA ARG A 558 1.37 21.65 -21.78
C ARG A 558 1.24 23.03 -21.14
N SER A 559 2.35 23.53 -20.60
CA SER A 559 2.50 24.91 -20.09
C SER A 559 2.26 25.93 -21.20
#